data_AF-A0A534HGR4-F1
#
_entry.id   AF-A0A534HGR4-F1
#
_cell.length_a   1.000
_cell.length_b   1.000
_cell.length_c   1.000
_cell.angle_alpha   90.00
_cell.angle_beta   90.00
_cell.angle_gamma   90.00
#
_symmetry.space_group_name_H-M   'P 1'
#
loop_
_entity.id
_entity.type
_entity.pdbx_description
1 polymer ?
#
loop_
_entity_poly.entity_id
_entity_poly.type
_entity_poly.pdbx_seq_one_letter_code
_entity_poly.pdbx_strand_id
1 'polypeptide(L)' 'MRELIIAFGDSGYVALYRHDPAAETVYVLAFRHQKEAGH' A
#
# COMPACT_ATOMS: atom_id res chain seq x y z
N MET A 1 3.82 10.26 -4.05
CA MET A 1 3.77 8.84 -3.66
C MET A 1 2.86 8.74 -2.45
N ARG A 2 1.89 7.83 -2.45
CA ARG A 2 0.85 7.76 -1.39
C ARG A 2 0.85 6.36 -0.79
N GLU A 3 0.58 6.30 0.50
CA GLU A 3 0.41 5.05 1.23
C GLU A 3 -1.07 4.75 1.39
N LEU A 4 -1.46 3.49 1.18
CA LEU A 4 -2.78 3.00 1.50
C LEU A 4 -2.65 2.01 2.65
N ILE A 5 -3.28 2.33 3.78
CA ILE A 5 -3.40 1.42 4.91
C ILE A 5 -4.55 0.46 4.58
N ILE A 6 -4.24 -0.82 4.56
CA ILE A 6 -5.21 -1.89 4.36
C ILE A 6 -5.33 -2.63 5.69
N ALA A 7 -6.43 -2.39 6.40
CA ALA A 7 -6.74 -3.14 7.60
C ALA A 7 -7.15 -4.56 7.22
N PHE A 8 -6.27 -5.53 7.45
CA PHE A 8 -6.53 -6.94 7.20
C PHE A 8 -5.83 -7.80 8.26
N GLY A 9 -6.59 -8.70 8.90
CA GLY A 9 -6.11 -9.52 10.02
C GLY A 9 -5.66 -8.70 11.24
N ASP A 10 -4.81 -9.31 12.08
CA ASP A 10 -4.35 -8.73 13.35
C ASP A 10 -3.16 -7.75 13.23
N SER A 11 -2.73 -7.43 12.01
CA SER A 11 -1.43 -6.76 11.83
C SER A 11 -1.38 -5.71 10.73
N GLY A 12 -2.42 -5.53 9.91
CA GLY A 12 -2.46 -4.48 8.91
C GLY A 12 -1.39 -4.59 7.81
N TYR A 13 -1.68 -4.05 6.63
CA TYR A 13 -0.74 -3.98 5.53
C TYR A 13 -0.63 -2.54 5.03
N VAL A 14 0.56 -2.18 4.57
CA VAL A 14 0.80 -0.90 3.90
C VAL A 14 1.14 -1.18 2.44
N ALA A 15 0.31 -0.65 1.56
CA ALA A 15 0.55 -0.66 0.12
C ALA A 15 1.12 0.68 -0.31
N LEU A 16 2.25 0.62 -0.98
CA LEU A 16 2.84 1.76 -1.64
C LEU A 16 2.30 1.80 -3.06
N TYR A 17 1.62 2.90 -3.42
CA TYR A 17 1.00 2.97 -4.73
C TYR A 17 1.29 4.27 -5.47
N ARG A 18 1.14 4.19 -6.78
CA ARG A 18 1.13 5.32 -7.70
C ARG A 18 -0.12 5.25 -8.57
N HIS A 19 -0.92 6.32 -8.53
CA HIS A 19 -2.04 6.50 -9.44
C HIS A 19 -1.55 7.22 -10.69
N ASP A 20 -1.89 6.66 -11.86
CA ASP A 20 -1.67 7.27 -13.16
C ASP A 20 -3.03 7.57 -13.82
N PRO A 21 -3.54 8.81 -13.70
CA PRO A 21 -4.85 9.17 -14.21
C PRO A 21 -4.94 9.10 -15.74
N ALA A 22 -3.82 9.32 -16.45
CA ALA A 22 -3.81 9.31 -17.91
C ALA A 22 -4.02 7.90 -18.48
N ALA A 23 -3.65 6.89 -17.71
CA ALA A 23 -3.84 5.49 -18.05
C ALA A 23 -5.00 4.83 -17.27
N GLU A 24 -5.77 5.59 -16.49
CA GLU A 24 -6.80 5.10 -15.55
C GLU A 24 -6.34 3.88 -14.73
N THR A 25 -5.06 3.88 -14.32
CA THR A 25 -4.39 2.71 -13.74
C THR A 25 -3.79 3.04 -12.38
N VAL A 26 -3.93 2.11 -11.42
CA VAL A 26 -3.25 2.17 -10.12
C VAL A 26 -2.18 1.08 -10.07
N TYR A 27 -0.92 1.50 -9.89
CA TYR A 27 0.21 0.60 -9.72
C TYR A 27 0.51 0.38 -8.24
N VAL A 28 0.47 -0.88 -7.81
CA VAL A 28 0.96 -1.31 -6.49
C VAL A 28 2.44 -1.61 -6.62
N LEU A 29 3.29 -0.79 -6.00
CA LEU A 29 4.75 -0.86 -6.14
C LEU A 29 5.38 -1.76 -5.08
N ALA A 30 4.82 -1.78 -3.88
CA ALA A 30 5.26 -2.65 -2.81
C ALA A 30 4.09 -2.92 -1.85
N PHE A 31 4.16 -4.07 -1.19
CA PHE A 31 3.24 -4.50 -0.15
C PHE A 31 4.06 -4.95 1.05
N ARG A 32 3.77 -4.42 2.24
CA ARG A 32 4.53 -4.75 3.46
C ARG A 32 3.58 -5.01 4.62
N HIS A 33 3.95 -5.95 5.48
CA HIS A 33 3.24 -6.20 6.74
C HIS A 33 3.55 -5.04 7.70
N GLN A 34 2.56 -4.51 8.44
CA GLN A 34 2.83 -3.39 9.37
C GLN A 34 3.89 -3.76 10.43
N LYS A 35 3.94 -5.04 10.84
CA LYS A 35 4.99 -5.56 11.74
C LYS A 35 6.41 -5.51 11.15
N GLU A 36 6.57 -5.55 9.83
CA GLU A 36 7.87 -5.40 9.16
C GLU A 36 8.21 -3.93 8.84
N ALA A 37 7.20 -3.05 8.84
CA ALA A 37 7.37 -1.62 8.63
C ALA A 37 7.83 -0.86 9.89
N GLY A 38 7.91 -1.55 11.04
CA GLY A 38 8.30 -0.96 12.31
C GLY A 38 7.17 -0.15 12.94
N HIS A 39 6.30 -0.84 13.68
CA HIS A 39 5.51 -0.23 14.74
C HIS A 39 5.73 -1.00 16.04
#